data_AF-A0A0A6PEX7-F1
#
_entry.id   AF-A0A0A6PEX7-F1
#
_cell.length_a   1.000
_cell.length_b   1.000
_cell.length_c   1.000
_cell.angle_alpha   90.00
_cell.angle_beta   90.00
_cell.angle_gamma   90.00
#
_symmetry.space_group_name_H-M   'P 1'
#
loop_
_entity.id
_entity.type
_entity.pdbx_description
1 polymer ?
#
loop_
_entity_poly.entity_id
_entity_poly.type
_entity_poly.pdbx_seq_one_letter_code
_entity_poly.pdbx_strand_id
1 'polypeptide(L)'
;MEVYEKIKFLRNFRDWTQEEMAEKLQMTPNGYAKIEQGKTVPDLSRLEQISETFGVELAQLVGLNDKNVSNFIENYYNAFIYHDSAHHQQSHHNAADQTTCKHELEKAHLIIEQKDKEIAYLKEMIELMKKQA
;
A
#
# COMPACT_ATOMS: atom_id res chain seq x y z
N MET A 1 -13.51 16.29 -13.10
CA MET A 1 -13.18 17.49 -13.88
C MET A 1 -11.70 17.72 -13.70
N GLU A 2 -10.97 17.54 -14.79
CA GLU A 2 -9.51 17.74 -14.83
C GLU A 2 -9.16 19.22 -14.66
N VAL A 3 -7.90 19.51 -14.35
CA VAL A 3 -7.44 20.89 -14.09
C VAL A 3 -7.66 21.80 -15.30
N TYR A 4 -7.40 21.32 -16.52
CA TYR A 4 -7.62 22.11 -17.74
C TYR A 4 -9.10 22.44 -17.98
N GLU A 5 -10.01 21.53 -17.63
CA GLU A 5 -11.45 21.75 -17.72
C GLU A 5 -11.91 22.81 -16.72
N LYS A 6 -11.34 22.79 -15.50
CA LYS A 6 -11.57 23.82 -14.48
C LYS A 6 -11.08 25.19 -14.91
N ILE A 7 -9.89 25.28 -15.48
CA ILE A 7 -9.33 26.54 -15.98
C ILE A 7 -10.27 27.15 -17.03
N LYS A 8 -10.72 26.34 -17.99
CA LYS A 8 -11.67 26.77 -19.01
C LYS A 8 -13.01 27.20 -18.43
N PHE A 9 -13.53 26.45 -17.45
CA PHE A 9 -14.76 26.78 -16.75
C PHE A 9 -14.64 28.14 -16.03
N LEU A 10 -13.57 28.36 -15.27
CA LEU A 10 -13.33 29.61 -14.55
C LEU A 10 -13.17 30.80 -15.50
N ARG A 11 -12.46 30.63 -16.63
CA ARG A 11 -12.34 31.67 -17.65
C ARG A 11 -13.71 32.06 -18.20
N ASN A 12 -14.51 31.07 -18.60
CA ASN A 12 -15.86 31.31 -19.12
C ASN A 12 -16.77 31.94 -18.05
N PHE A 13 -16.66 31.51 -16.79
CA PHE A 13 -17.43 32.08 -15.67
C PHE A 13 -17.11 33.57 -15.42
N ARG A 14 -15.91 34.01 -15.79
CA ARG A 14 -15.48 35.41 -15.72
C ARG A 14 -15.74 36.19 -17.01
N ASP A 15 -16.36 35.57 -18.02
CA ASP A 15 -16.57 36.13 -19.36
C ASP A 15 -15.30 36.62 -20.06
N TRP A 16 -14.14 36.00 -19.77
CA TRP A 16 -12.87 36.34 -20.42
C TRP A 16 -12.64 35.55 -21.71
N THR A 17 -12.06 36.18 -22.71
CA THR A 17 -11.53 35.53 -23.91
C THR A 17 -10.21 34.79 -23.61
N GLN A 18 -9.79 33.89 -24.49
CA GLN A 18 -8.50 33.21 -24.35
C GLN A 18 -7.34 34.20 -24.46
N GLU A 19 -7.51 35.25 -25.28
CA GLU A 19 -6.57 36.34 -25.48
C GLU A 19 -6.41 37.17 -24.20
N GLU A 20 -7.52 37.58 -23.56
CA GLU A 20 -7.49 38.33 -22.31
C GLU A 20 -6.82 37.54 -21.18
N MET A 21 -7.09 36.23 -21.10
CA MET A 21 -6.45 35.40 -20.08
C MET A 21 -4.96 35.18 -20.38
N ALA A 22 -4.59 35.01 -21.64
CA ALA A 22 -3.19 34.90 -22.04
C ALA A 22 -2.41 36.19 -21.74
N GLU A 23 -3.02 37.35 -21.93
CA GLU A 23 -2.44 38.65 -21.57
C GLU A 23 -2.21 38.77 -20.06
N LYS A 24 -3.20 38.43 -19.23
CA LYS A 24 -3.08 38.42 -17.76
C LYS A 24 -1.94 37.51 -17.28
N LEU A 25 -1.73 36.40 -17.97
CA LEU A 25 -0.67 35.41 -17.70
C LEU A 25 0.65 35.72 -18.41
N GLN A 26 0.75 36.83 -19.14
CA GLN A 26 1.93 37.23 -19.92
C GLN A 26 2.44 36.09 -20.83
N MET A 27 1.53 35.44 -21.55
CA MET A 27 1.85 34.35 -22.46
C MET A 27 1.11 34.48 -23.80
N THR A 28 1.46 33.63 -24.77
CA THR A 28 0.79 33.66 -26.07
C THR A 28 -0.61 33.05 -25.99
N PRO A 29 -1.61 33.58 -26.73
CA PRO A 29 -2.96 32.99 -26.80
C PRO A 29 -2.94 31.51 -27.20
N ASN A 30 -2.09 31.14 -28.16
CA ASN A 30 -1.92 29.75 -28.58
C ASN A 30 -1.35 28.85 -27.46
N GLY A 31 -0.42 29.38 -26.66
CA GLY A 31 0.10 28.67 -25.48
C GLY A 31 -1.01 28.43 -24.46
N TYR A 32 -1.84 29.43 -24.18
CA TYR A 32 -2.95 29.31 -23.25
C TYR A 32 -4.04 28.34 -23.76
N ALA A 33 -4.38 28.41 -25.05
CA ALA A 33 -5.34 27.50 -25.67
C ALA A 33 -4.91 26.03 -25.56
N LYS A 34 -3.61 25.72 -25.64
CA LYS A 34 -3.08 24.36 -25.42
C LYS A 34 -3.27 23.88 -23.98
N ILE A 35 -3.17 24.79 -23.00
CA ILE A 35 -3.46 24.48 -21.59
C ILE A 35 -4.93 24.09 -21.44
N GLU A 36 -5.87 24.90 -21.95
CA GLU A 36 -7.31 24.59 -21.86
C GLU A 36 -7.72 23.31 -22.62
N GLN A 37 -6.96 22.92 -23.63
CA GLN A 37 -7.16 21.68 -24.38
C GLN A 37 -6.51 20.46 -23.73
N GLY A 38 -5.78 20.62 -22.62
CA GLY A 38 -5.03 19.54 -21.96
C GLY A 38 -3.80 19.07 -22.74
N LYS A 39 -3.37 19.80 -23.78
CA LYS A 39 -2.19 19.47 -24.60
C LYS A 39 -0.88 19.90 -23.95
N THR A 40 -0.95 20.81 -22.98
CA THR A 40 0.20 21.29 -22.22
C THR A 40 -0.17 21.29 -20.75
N VAL A 41 0.61 20.55 -19.96
CA VAL A 41 0.48 20.54 -18.50
C VAL A 41 1.25 21.74 -17.95
N PRO A 42 0.58 22.69 -17.27
CA PRO A 42 1.27 23.80 -16.63
C PRO A 42 2.12 23.30 -15.46
N ASP A 43 3.29 23.91 -15.24
CA ASP A 43 4.06 23.67 -14.01
C ASP A 43 3.39 24.31 -12.79
N LEU A 44 3.92 24.01 -11.59
CA LEU A 44 3.37 24.52 -10.33
C LEU A 44 3.31 26.06 -10.29
N SER A 45 4.36 26.75 -10.72
CA SER A 45 4.40 28.22 -10.73
C SER A 45 3.34 28.81 -11.65
N ARG A 46 3.11 28.18 -12.80
CA ARG A 46 2.05 28.58 -13.72
C ARG A 46 0.67 28.33 -13.13
N LEU A 47 0.46 27.21 -12.42
CA LEU A 47 -0.80 26.95 -11.72
C LEU A 47 -1.06 27.97 -10.60
N GLU A 48 -0.02 28.38 -9.87
CA GLU A 48 -0.10 29.45 -8.87
C GLU A 48 -0.57 30.75 -9.51
N GLN A 49 0.10 31.21 -10.58
CA GLN A 49 -0.31 32.42 -11.32
C GLN A 49 -1.75 32.35 -11.83
N ILE A 50 -2.17 31.18 -12.33
CA ILE A 50 -3.55 30.97 -12.79
C ILE A 50 -4.53 31.08 -11.63
N SER A 51 -4.22 30.48 -10.48
CA SER A 51 -5.06 30.53 -9.28
C SER A 51 -5.19 31.97 -8.74
N GLU A 52 -4.09 32.72 -8.70
CA GLU A 52 -4.06 34.13 -8.33
C GLU A 52 -4.88 34.99 -9.29
N THR A 53 -4.75 34.76 -10.60
CA THR A 53 -5.50 35.49 -11.64
C THR A 53 -7.01 35.29 -11.47
N PHE A 54 -7.45 34.10 -11.08
CA PHE A 54 -8.87 33.82 -10.83
C PHE A 54 -9.35 34.23 -9.43
N GLY A 55 -8.43 34.49 -8.50
CA GLY A 55 -8.72 34.76 -7.09
C GLY A 55 -9.22 33.53 -6.35
N VAL A 56 -8.69 32.35 -6.67
CA VAL A 56 -9.05 31.07 -6.04
C VAL A 56 -7.83 30.44 -5.40
N GLU A 57 -8.03 29.60 -4.40
CA GLU A 57 -6.94 28.82 -3.84
C GLU A 57 -6.44 27.77 -4.83
N LEU A 58 -5.13 27.58 -4.89
CA LEU A 58 -4.52 26.57 -5.76
C LEU A 58 -5.10 25.17 -5.54
N ALA A 59 -5.35 24.79 -4.28
CA ALA A 59 -5.97 23.52 -3.92
C ALA A 59 -7.33 23.29 -4.62
N GLN A 60 -8.16 24.34 -4.69
CA GLN A 60 -9.46 24.28 -5.35
C GLN A 60 -9.31 24.15 -6.87
N LEU A 61 -8.33 24.87 -7.45
CA LEU A 61 -8.00 24.79 -8.87
C LEU A 61 -7.56 23.36 -9.25
N VAL A 62 -6.67 22.74 -8.47
CA VAL A 62 -6.18 21.38 -8.76
C VAL A 62 -7.12 20.26 -8.31
N GLY A 63 -8.18 20.58 -7.56
CA GLY A 63 -9.16 19.58 -7.09
C GLY A 63 -8.75 18.79 -5.86
N LEU A 64 -7.86 19.35 -5.06
CA LEU A 64 -7.67 18.93 -3.69
C LEU A 64 -8.90 19.40 -2.91
N ASN A 65 -9.72 18.45 -2.48
CA ASN A 65 -10.79 18.67 -1.51
C ASN A 65 -10.53 17.79 -0.29
N ASP A 66 -11.18 18.11 0.84
CA ASP A 66 -10.99 17.40 2.10
C ASP A 66 -11.21 15.88 1.96
N LYS A 67 -12.11 15.46 1.07
CA LYS A 67 -12.38 14.04 0.79
C LYS A 67 -11.19 13.35 0.12
N ASN A 68 -10.60 13.96 -0.90
CA ASN A 68 -9.47 13.42 -1.64
C ASN A 68 -8.20 13.40 -0.77
N VAL A 69 -8.00 14.44 0.05
CA VAL A 69 -6.91 14.51 1.01
C VAL A 69 -7.08 13.47 2.11
N SER A 70 -8.29 13.34 2.67
CA SER A 70 -8.60 12.29 3.68
C SER A 70 -8.38 10.90 3.11
N ASN A 71 -8.81 10.61 1.88
CA ASN A 71 -8.57 9.32 1.23
C ASN A 71 -7.08 9.05 1.02
N PHE A 72 -6.29 10.06 0.65
CA PHE A 72 -4.85 9.91 0.46
C PHE A 72 -4.14 9.63 1.80
N ILE A 73 -4.54 10.35 2.85
CA ILE A 73 -4.03 10.16 4.20
C ILE A 73 -4.44 8.79 4.76
N GLU A 74 -5.70 8.41 4.64
CA GLU A 74 -6.23 7.11 5.06
C GLU A 74 -5.53 5.96 4.33
N ASN A 75 -5.30 6.08 3.02
CA ASN A 75 -4.56 5.07 2.25
C ASN A 75 -3.09 4.98 2.69
N TYR A 76 -2.44 6.12 2.97
CA TYR A 76 -1.06 6.14 3.49
C TYR A 76 -0.97 5.50 4.88
N TYR A 77 -1.90 5.83 5.79
CA TYR A 77 -1.98 5.20 7.11
C TYR A 77 -2.28 3.70 7.00
N ASN A 78 -3.22 3.30 6.16
CA ASN A 78 -3.52 1.89 5.94
C ASN A 78 -2.28 1.16 5.41
N ALA A 79 -1.58 1.69 4.41
CA ALA A 79 -0.34 1.08 3.90
C ALA A 79 0.73 0.92 4.99
N PHE A 80 0.89 1.90 5.88
CA PHE A 80 1.80 1.84 7.02
C PHE A 80 1.35 0.80 8.07
N ILE A 81 0.07 0.80 8.43
CA ILE A 81 -0.53 -0.15 9.39
C ILE A 81 -0.47 -1.58 8.86
N TYR A 82 -0.69 -1.81 7.57
CA TYR A 82 -0.55 -3.15 6.95
C TYR A 82 0.91 -3.63 6.94
N HIS A 83 1.87 -2.73 6.85
CA HIS A 83 3.30 -3.08 6.93
C HIS A 83 3.76 -3.38 8.38
N ASP A 84 3.20 -2.70 9.38
CA ASP A 84 3.48 -2.96 10.81
C ASP A 84 2.67 -4.18 11.34
N SER A 85 1.46 -4.40 10.80
CA SER A 85 0.63 -5.57 11.07
C SER A 85 1.21 -6.85 10.44
N ALA A 86 2.02 -6.76 9.38
CA ALA A 86 2.77 -7.90 8.88
C ALA A 86 3.79 -8.42 9.92
N HIS A 87 4.33 -7.55 10.79
CA HIS A 87 5.17 -7.97 11.91
C HIS A 87 4.37 -8.54 13.09
N HIS A 88 3.11 -8.13 13.28
CA HIS A 88 2.26 -8.66 14.36
C HIS A 88 1.44 -9.91 13.97
N GLN A 89 1.12 -10.13 12.69
CA GLN A 89 0.52 -11.38 12.22
C GLN A 89 1.52 -12.54 12.17
N GLN A 90 2.81 -12.26 11.95
CA GLN A 90 3.87 -13.27 12.11
C GLN A 90 3.94 -13.78 13.57
N SER A 91 3.60 -12.94 14.55
CA SER A 91 3.62 -13.32 15.97
C SER A 91 2.49 -14.28 16.38
N HIS A 92 1.36 -14.27 15.67
CA HIS A 92 0.22 -15.14 15.97
C HIS A 92 0.25 -16.50 15.24
N HIS A 93 1.01 -16.66 14.15
CA HIS A 93 1.18 -17.97 13.50
C HIS A 93 2.08 -18.92 14.31
N ASN A 94 3.00 -18.39 15.11
CA ASN A 94 3.97 -19.22 15.85
C ASN A 94 3.37 -20.03 17.01
N ALA A 95 2.25 -19.59 17.61
CA ALA A 95 1.70 -20.25 18.81
C ALA A 95 0.94 -21.55 18.51
N ALA A 96 0.22 -21.60 17.38
CA ALA A 96 -0.48 -22.80 16.93
C ALA A 96 0.53 -23.87 16.46
N ASP A 97 1.54 -23.45 15.69
CA ASP A 97 2.60 -24.32 15.17
C ASP A 97 3.53 -24.84 16.27
N GLN A 98 3.77 -24.07 17.33
CA GLN A 98 4.57 -24.53 18.47
C GLN A 98 3.85 -25.64 19.26
N THR A 99 2.52 -25.59 19.36
CA THR A 99 1.73 -26.58 20.09
C THR A 99 1.68 -27.90 19.32
N THR A 100 1.48 -27.86 18.00
CA THR A 100 1.53 -29.06 17.14
C THR A 100 2.93 -29.65 17.07
N CYS A 101 3.97 -28.83 16.87
CA CYS A 101 5.37 -29.27 16.86
C CYS A 101 5.78 -29.93 18.19
N LYS A 102 5.34 -29.37 19.33
CA LYS A 102 5.58 -29.97 20.65
C LYS A 102 4.90 -31.34 20.80
N HIS A 103 3.66 -31.49 20.34
CA HIS A 103 2.96 -32.78 20.39
C HIS A 103 3.60 -33.83 19.47
N GLU A 104 4.07 -33.44 18.27
CA GLU A 104 4.77 -34.34 17.36
C GLU A 104 6.11 -34.81 17.94
N LEU A 105 6.85 -33.92 18.60
CA LEU A 105 8.09 -34.25 19.30
C LEU A 105 7.84 -35.24 20.45
N GLU A 106 6.81 -34.99 21.26
CA GLU A 106 6.43 -35.88 22.36
C GLU A 106 6.03 -37.27 21.85
N LYS A 107 5.26 -37.33 20.75
CA LYS A 107 4.91 -38.59 20.10
C LYS A 107 6.15 -39.33 19.58
N ALA A 108 7.12 -38.62 18.99
CA ALA A 108 8.36 -39.23 18.52
C ALA A 108 9.18 -39.84 19.68
N HIS A 109 9.27 -39.14 20.83
CA HIS A 109 9.95 -39.67 22.02
C HIS A 109 9.30 -40.94 22.56
N LEU A 110 7.97 -41.00 22.63
CA LEU A 110 7.26 -42.20 23.09
C LEU A 110 7.50 -43.40 22.15
N ILE A 111 7.55 -43.16 20.85
CA ILE A 111 7.86 -44.22 19.86
C ILE A 111 9.30 -44.71 20.03
N ILE A 112 10.25 -43.81 20.25
CA ILE A 112 11.65 -44.19 20.51
C ILE A 112 11.76 -45.03 21.77
N GLU A 113 11.13 -44.61 22.88
CA GLU A 113 11.14 -45.35 24.13
C GLU A 113 10.52 -46.76 23.98
N GLN A 114 9.43 -46.87 23.23
CA GLN A 114 8.83 -48.17 22.93
C GLN A 114 9.77 -49.06 22.11
N LYS A 115 10.43 -48.49 21.09
CA LYS A 115 11.40 -49.21 20.26
C LYS A 115 12.62 -49.66 21.07
N ASP A 116 13.10 -48.85 22.00
CA ASP A 116 14.22 -49.22 22.87
C ASP A 116 13.85 -50.39 23.80
N LYS A 117 12.64 -50.39 24.35
CA LYS A 117 12.11 -51.52 25.12
C LYS A 117 12.01 -52.80 24.28
N GLU A 118 11.54 -52.68 23.04
CA GLU A 118 11.44 -53.81 22.12
C GLU A 118 12.83 -54.35 21.74
N ILE A 119 13.79 -53.47 21.46
CA ILE A 119 15.19 -53.85 21.20
C ILE A 119 15.80 -54.56 22.42
N ALA A 120 15.55 -54.07 23.63
CA ALA A 120 16.02 -54.72 24.85
C ALA A 120 15.45 -56.13 25.00
N TYR A 121 14.13 -56.28 24.82
CA TYR A 121 13.45 -57.58 24.87
C TYR A 121 13.98 -58.55 23.81
N LEU A 122 14.16 -58.10 22.57
CA LEU A 122 14.71 -58.93 21.49
C LEU A 122 16.15 -59.35 21.79
N LYS A 123 16.98 -58.47 22.35
CA LYS A 123 18.36 -58.81 22.76
C LYS A 123 18.38 -59.88 23.86
N GLU A 124 17.54 -59.73 24.87
CA GLU A 124 17.40 -60.71 25.96
C GLU A 124 16.96 -62.07 25.42
N MET A 125 15.96 -62.10 24.54
CA MET A 125 15.48 -63.33 23.92
C MET A 125 16.58 -64.01 23.08
N ILE A 126 17.38 -63.24 22.34
CA ILE A 126 18.54 -63.77 21.60
C ILE A 126 19.59 -64.34 22.56
N GLU A 127 19.88 -63.69 23.68
CA GLU A 127 20.82 -64.23 24.68
C GLU A 127 20.31 -65.54 25.30
N LEU A 128 19.02 -65.62 25.60
CA LEU A 128 18.40 -66.84 26.13
C LEU A 128 18.46 -67.98 25.10
N MET A 129 18.17 -67.71 23.83
CA MET A 129 18.28 -68.70 22.75
C MET A 129 19.74 -69.14 22.52
N LYS A 130 20.71 -68.23 22.63
CA LYS A 130 22.15 -68.57 22.53
C LYS A 130 22.66 -69.42 23.68
N LYS A 131 22.06 -69.32 24.88
CA LYS A 131 22.40 -70.18 26.03
C LYS A 131 21.79 -71.57 25.96
N GLN A 132 20.80 -71.79 25.09
CA GLN A 132 20.13 -73.07 24.86
C GLN A 132 20.71 -73.86 23.68
N ALA A 133 21.65 -73.28 22.93
CA ALA A 133 22.41 -73.92 21.85
C ALA A 133 23.79 -74.36 22.36
#